data_AF-A0A7R8VUX9-F1
#
_entry.id   AF-A0A7R8VUX9-F1
#
_cell.length_a   1.000
_cell.length_b   1.000
_cell.length_c   1.000
_cell.angle_alpha   90.00
_cell.angle_beta   90.00
_cell.angle_gamma   90.00
#
_symmetry.space_group_name_H-M   'P 1'
#
loop_
_entity.id
_entity.type
_entity.pdbx_description
1 polymer ?
#
loop_
_entity_poly.entity_id
_entity_poly.type
_entity_poly.pdbx_seq_one_letter_code
_entity_poly.pdbx_strand_id
1 'polypeptide(L)'
;MPVTEKIGRRNSIPVIYTRGTHYQVGFDVGRTFSGLIQSFVAACGPLNKEFLPLYETDAGKKVYQETLDAVQHNFPQYIKELQGTADGSKVPFHKVQ
;
A
#
# COMPACT_ATOMS: atom_id res chain seq x y z
N MET A 1 -39.17 9.40 -5.42
CA MET A 1 -37.89 8.79 -4.99
C MET A 1 -37.19 9.80 -4.11
N PRO A 2 -36.78 9.47 -2.87
CA PRO A 2 -36.07 10.45 -2.05
C PRO A 2 -34.68 10.65 -2.65
N VAL A 3 -34.30 11.90 -2.85
CA VAL A 3 -32.95 12.30 -3.25
C VAL A 3 -32.06 12.09 -2.03
N THR A 4 -31.24 11.05 -2.04
CA THR A 4 -30.22 10.87 -1.00
C THR A 4 -29.16 11.95 -1.21
N GLU A 5 -29.20 13.02 -0.42
CA GLU A 5 -28.12 14.01 -0.37
C GLU A 5 -26.81 13.28 -0.08
N LYS A 6 -25.83 13.42 -0.98
CA LYS A 6 -24.48 12.90 -0.75
C LYS A 6 -23.82 13.77 0.29
N ILE A 7 -23.83 13.30 1.54
CA ILE A 7 -23.01 13.86 2.61
C ILE A 7 -21.55 13.77 2.13
N GLY A 8 -20.95 14.90 1.80
CA GLY A 8 -19.59 14.98 1.27
C GLY A 8 -18.53 14.46 2.26
N ARG A 9 -17.25 14.56 1.88
CA ARG A 9 -16.15 14.08 2.73
C ARG A 9 -16.17 14.83 4.07
N ARG A 10 -16.27 14.08 5.16
CA ARG A 10 -16.32 14.63 6.52
C ARG A 10 -14.95 15.22 6.89
N ASN A 11 -14.94 16.34 7.61
CA ASN A 11 -13.71 16.91 8.18
C ASN A 11 -13.32 16.15 9.46
N SER A 12 -12.91 14.90 9.29
CA SER A 12 -12.56 13.99 10.38
C SER A 12 -11.42 13.06 9.96
N ILE A 13 -10.51 12.77 10.88
CA ILE A 13 -9.43 11.80 10.65
C ILE A 13 -9.86 10.46 11.27
N PRO A 14 -9.98 9.38 10.47
CA PRO A 14 -10.28 8.07 11.02
C PRO A 14 -9.08 7.51 11.78
N VAL A 15 -9.34 6.86 12.92
CA VAL A 15 -8.32 6.24 13.78
C VAL A 15 -8.63 4.75 13.92
N ILE A 16 -7.61 3.91 13.80
CA ILE A 16 -7.69 2.48 14.10
C ILE A 16 -6.72 2.15 15.23
N TYR A 17 -7.16 1.28 16.16
CA TYR A 17 -6.31 0.65 17.14
C TYR A 17 -6.17 -0.83 16.77
N THR A 18 -4.96 -1.29 16.48
CA THR A 18 -4.65 -2.69 16.17
C THR A 18 -3.42 -3.16 16.95
N ARG A 19 -3.30 -4.48 17.14
CA ARG A 19 -2.18 -5.16 17.81
C ARG A 19 -1.99 -6.54 17.19
N GLY A 20 -0.77 -7.05 17.23
CA GLY A 20 -0.42 -8.37 16.73
C GLY A 20 1.01 -8.40 16.21
N THR A 21 1.27 -9.33 15.31
CA THR A 21 2.51 -9.34 14.51
C THR A 21 2.54 -8.15 13.53
N HIS A 22 3.73 -7.81 13.03
CA HIS A 22 3.90 -6.76 12.01
C HIS A 22 2.97 -6.95 10.80
N TYR A 23 2.82 -8.19 10.33
CA TYR A 23 1.91 -8.51 9.25
C TYR A 23 0.44 -8.23 9.62
N GLN A 24 -0.01 -8.63 10.81
CA GLN A 24 -1.40 -8.43 11.24
C GLN A 24 -1.74 -6.94 11.38
N VAL A 25 -0.83 -6.16 11.96
CA VAL A 25 -0.96 -4.70 12.04
C VAL A 25 -1.09 -4.10 10.65
N GLY A 26 -0.19 -4.45 9.73
CA GLY A 26 -0.26 -4.02 8.34
C GLY A 26 -1.56 -4.45 7.64
N PHE A 27 -2.01 -5.68 7.84
CA PHE A 27 -3.23 -6.21 7.24
C PHE A 27 -4.48 -5.46 7.69
N ASP A 28 -4.60 -5.16 8.99
CA ASP A 28 -5.72 -4.39 9.52
C ASP A 28 -5.74 -2.96 8.99
N VAL A 29 -4.57 -2.32 8.89
CA VAL A 29 -4.40 -1.00 8.27
C VAL A 29 -4.82 -1.04 6.79
N GLY A 30 -4.27 -1.99 6.02
CA GLY A 30 -4.55 -2.16 4.60
C GLY A 30 -6.02 -2.43 4.33
N ARG A 31 -6.66 -3.30 5.12
CA ARG A 31 -8.09 -3.63 4.99
C ARG A 31 -8.98 -2.43 5.30
N THR A 32 -8.70 -1.74 6.40
CA THR A 32 -9.53 -0.64 6.91
C THR A 32 -9.46 0.59 6.00
N PHE A 33 -8.28 0.90 5.47
CA PHE A 33 -8.05 2.05 4.60
C PHE A 33 -7.90 1.69 3.12
N SER A 34 -8.32 0.49 2.73
CA SER A 34 -8.17 -0.06 1.37
C SER A 34 -8.61 0.91 0.27
N GLY A 35 -9.78 1.54 0.41
CA GLY A 35 -10.28 2.52 -0.55
C GLY A 35 -9.37 3.75 -0.69
N LEU A 36 -8.78 4.24 0.40
CA LEU A 36 -7.85 5.38 0.37
C LEU A 36 -6.51 4.97 -0.25
N ILE A 37 -5.97 3.81 0.12
CA ILE A 37 -4.71 3.28 -0.42
C ILE A 37 -4.84 3.04 -1.92
N GLN A 38 -5.90 2.35 -2.36
CA GLN A 38 -6.15 2.11 -3.79
C GLN A 38 -6.31 3.41 -4.57
N SER A 39 -7.05 4.38 -4.02
CA SER A 39 -7.24 5.68 -4.66
C SER A 39 -5.92 6.44 -4.79
N PHE A 40 -5.07 6.41 -3.76
CA PHE A 40 -3.75 7.02 -3.79
C PHE A 40 -2.83 6.35 -4.82
N VAL A 41 -2.74 5.01 -4.79
CA VAL A 41 -1.92 4.23 -5.73
C VAL A 41 -2.36 4.48 -7.17
N ALA A 42 -3.67 4.53 -7.44
CA ALA A 42 -4.21 4.83 -8.77
C ALA A 42 -3.91 6.26 -9.25
N ALA A 43 -3.87 7.22 -8.32
CA ALA A 43 -3.62 8.64 -8.64
C ALA A 43 -2.14 9.04 -8.63
N CYS A 44 -1.25 8.20 -8.09
CA CYS A 44 0.16 8.53 -7.91
C CYS A 44 0.90 8.63 -9.25
N GLY A 45 1.16 9.86 -9.70
CA GLY A 45 1.81 10.15 -10.98
C GLY A 45 3.18 9.49 -11.15
N PRO A 46 4.15 9.73 -10.25
CA PRO A 46 5.49 9.15 -10.36
C PRO A 46 5.47 7.62 -10.38
N LEU A 47 4.67 6.99 -9.51
CA LEU A 47 4.53 5.53 -9.47
C LEU A 47 4.05 4.99 -10.83
N ASN A 48 2.94 5.51 -11.34
CA ASN A 48 2.29 4.95 -12.52
C ASN A 48 2.99 5.31 -13.84
N LYS A 49 3.69 6.46 -13.92
CA LYS A 49 4.28 6.97 -15.16
C LYS A 49 5.79 6.72 -15.27
N GLU A 50 6.49 6.52 -14.16
CA GLU A 50 7.95 6.39 -14.15
C GLU A 50 8.37 5.07 -13.51
N PHE A 51 7.98 4.81 -12.26
CA PHE A 51 8.53 3.67 -11.52
C PHE A 51 7.98 2.32 -11.98
N LEU A 52 6.68 2.19 -12.25
CA LEU A 52 6.12 0.94 -12.77
C LEU A 52 6.64 0.60 -14.18
N PRO A 53 6.72 1.54 -15.13
CA PRO A 53 7.37 1.28 -16.40
C PRO A 53 8.84 0.84 -16.26
N LEU A 54 9.61 1.45 -15.35
CA LEU A 54 10.98 1.03 -15.07
C LEU A 54 11.02 -0.39 -14.47
N TYR A 55 10.16 -0.67 -13.50
CA TYR A 55 10.02 -2.00 -12.89
C TYR A 55 9.72 -3.08 -13.92
N GLU A 56 9.04 -2.79 -15.04
CA GLU A 56 8.78 -3.83 -16.05
C GLU A 56 10.01 -4.23 -16.87
N THR A 57 11.08 -3.43 -16.87
CA THR A 57 12.34 -3.76 -17.53
C THR A 57 13.16 -4.74 -16.70
N ASP A 58 14.00 -5.56 -17.36
CA ASP A 58 14.87 -6.52 -16.64
C ASP A 58 15.83 -5.82 -15.67
N ALA A 59 16.40 -4.68 -16.07
CA ALA A 59 17.26 -3.88 -15.21
C ALA A 59 16.50 -3.33 -14.00
N GLY A 60 15.27 -2.86 -14.20
CA GLY A 60 14.42 -2.37 -13.12
C GLY A 60 13.99 -3.48 -12.15
N LYS A 61 13.59 -4.66 -12.64
CA LYS A 61 13.29 -5.83 -11.79
C LYS A 61 14.49 -6.23 -10.95
N LYS A 62 15.69 -6.21 -11.56
CA LYS A 62 16.94 -6.51 -10.86
C LYS A 62 17.19 -5.52 -9.71
N VAL A 63 17.14 -4.21 -9.97
CA VAL A 63 17.35 -3.19 -8.94
C VAL A 63 16.29 -3.27 -7.84
N TYR A 64 15.03 -3.50 -8.21
CA TYR A 64 13.95 -3.71 -7.25
C TYR A 64 14.25 -4.91 -6.35
N GLN A 65 14.62 -6.06 -6.92
CA GLN A 65 14.89 -7.27 -6.14
C GLN A 65 16.11 -7.10 -5.23
N GLU A 66 17.20 -6.52 -5.71
CA GLU A 66 18.39 -6.24 -4.89
C GLU A 66 18.05 -5.30 -3.72
N THR A 67 17.19 -4.30 -3.96
CA THR A 67 16.71 -3.40 -2.91
C THR A 67 15.83 -4.12 -1.91
N LEU A 68 14.88 -4.93 -2.38
CA LEU A 68 13.99 -5.72 -1.54
C LEU A 68 14.78 -6.68 -0.65
N ASP A 69 15.76 -7.39 -1.21
CA ASP A 69 16.60 -8.32 -0.49
C ASP A 69 17.41 -7.62 0.61
N ALA A 70 17.99 -6.45 0.29
CA ALA A 70 18.72 -5.63 1.25
C ALA A 70 17.81 -5.14 2.39
N VAL A 71 16.62 -4.61 2.07
CA VAL A 71 15.68 -4.14 3.09
C VAL A 71 15.12 -5.30 3.91
N GLN A 72 14.82 -6.44 3.30
CA GLN A 72 14.34 -7.62 4.01
C GLN A 72 15.40 -8.20 4.96
N HIS A 73 16.68 -8.15 4.60
CA HIS A 73 17.76 -8.56 5.48
C HIS A 73 17.90 -7.64 6.70
N ASN A 74 17.87 -6.32 6.49
CA ASN A 74 18.14 -5.34 7.53
C ASN A 74 16.90 -4.98 8.38
N PHE A 75 15.72 -5.02 7.78
CA PHE A 75 14.44 -4.58 8.38
C PHE A 75 13.28 -5.53 8.05
N PRO A 76 13.40 -6.83 8.37
CA PRO A 76 12.40 -7.84 8.01
C PRO A 76 10.99 -7.51 8.54
N GLN A 77 10.89 -6.85 9.69
CA GLN A 77 9.63 -6.43 10.28
C GLN A 77 8.84 -5.44 9.41
N TYR A 78 9.52 -4.49 8.76
CA TYR A 78 8.86 -3.49 7.92
C TYR A 78 8.37 -4.11 6.62
N ILE A 79 9.13 -5.05 6.04
CA ILE A 79 8.67 -5.83 4.88
C ILE A 79 7.41 -6.62 5.23
N LYS A 80 7.35 -7.25 6.41
CA LYS A 80 6.14 -7.96 6.86
C LYS A 80 4.94 -7.04 7.04
N GLU A 81 5.14 -5.84 7.57
CA GLU A 81 4.08 -4.85 7.73
C GLU A 81 3.59 -4.29 6.39
N LEU A 82 4.50 -3.99 5.46
CA LEU A 82 4.15 -3.59 4.09
C LEU A 82 3.42 -4.70 3.35
N GLN A 83 3.84 -5.96 3.52
CA GLN A 83 3.15 -7.11 2.92
C GLN A 83 1.72 -7.23 3.46
N GLY A 84 1.53 -7.11 4.77
CA GLY A 84 0.19 -7.06 5.37
C GLY A 84 -0.64 -5.94 4.78
N THR A 85 -0.07 -4.74 4.65
CA THR A 85 -0.75 -3.56 4.08
C THR A 85 -1.16 -3.79 2.62
N ALA A 86 -0.28 -4.36 1.80
CA ALA A 86 -0.55 -4.73 0.42
C ALA A 86 -1.73 -5.73 0.33
N ASP A 87 -1.65 -6.81 1.09
CA ASP A 87 -2.65 -7.88 1.08
C ASP A 87 -4.01 -7.40 1.58
N GLY A 88 -4.02 -6.64 2.69
CA GLY A 88 -5.24 -6.06 3.26
C GLY A 88 -5.90 -5.05 2.32
N SER A 89 -5.09 -4.24 1.62
CA SER A 89 -5.59 -3.25 0.65
C SER A 89 -5.85 -3.82 -0.74
N LYS A 90 -5.50 -5.09 -0.99
CA LYS A 90 -5.59 -5.77 -2.29
C LYS A 90 -4.81 -5.04 -3.39
N VAL A 91 -3.69 -4.43 -3.03
CA VAL A 91 -2.75 -3.80 -3.97
C VAL A 91 -1.53 -4.73 -4.13
N PRO A 92 -1.01 -4.94 -5.35
CA PRO A 92 0.21 -5.72 -5.52
C PRO A 92 1.37 -5.15 -4.71
N PHE A 93 2.15 -6.02 -4.05
CA PHE A 93 3.21 -5.61 -3.12
C PHE A 93 4.25 -4.65 -3.73
N HIS A 94 4.67 -4.89 -4.98
CA HIS A 94 5.61 -4.02 -5.72
C HIS A 94 5.08 -2.60 -6.01
N LYS A 95 3.82 -2.31 -5.70
CA LYS A 95 3.26 -0.95 -5.81
C LYS A 95 3.29 -0.18 -4.48
N VAL A 96 3.67 -0.83 -3.39
CA VAL A 96 3.77 -0.25 -2.04
C VAL A 96 5.17 -0.41 -1.43
N GLN A 97 6.12 -0.96 -2.18
CA GLN A 97 7.54 -1.11 -1.82
C GLN A 97 8.43 -0.46 -2.87
#